data_AF-A0A7W7AE30-F1
#
_entry.id   AF-A0A7W7AE30-F1
#
_cell.length_a   1.000
_cell.length_b   1.000
_cell.length_c   1.000
_cell.angle_alpha   90.00
_cell.angle_beta   90.00
_cell.angle_gamma   90.00
#
_symmetry.space_group_name_H-M   'P 1'
#
loop_
_entity.id
_entity.type
_entity.pdbx_description
1 polymer ?
#
loop_
_entity_poly.entity_id
_entity_poly.type
_entity_poly.pdbx_seq_one_letter_code
_entity_poly.pdbx_strand_id
1 'polypeptide(L)' 'MAIKLTLTEDETEILIDALEADMEGYLESAKEARGNNNREDVKTFTEAAERIQALKARLEALLGQ' A
#
# COMPACT_ATOMS: atom_id res chain seq x y z
N MET A 1 -18.76 -4.53 -7.95
CA MET A 1 -18.17 -5.44 -8.96
C MET A 1 -16.87 -5.98 -8.38
N ALA A 2 -16.59 -7.27 -8.52
CA ALA A 2 -15.36 -7.88 -7.99
C ALA A 2 -14.62 -8.62 -9.12
N ILE A 3 -13.29 -8.47 -9.15
CA ILE A 3 -12.40 -9.22 -10.04
C ILE A 3 -11.87 -10.40 -9.24
N LYS A 4 -11.89 -11.60 -9.84
CA LYS A 4 -11.27 -12.80 -9.26
C LYS A 4 -9.94 -13.04 -9.99
N LEU A 5 -8.86 -13.12 -9.23
CA LEU A 5 -7.53 -13.49 -9.70
C LEU A 5 -7.11 -14.76 -8.98
N THR A 6 -6.49 -15.67 -9.73
CA THR A 6 -5.75 -16.80 -9.15
C THR A 6 -4.29 -16.44 -9.25
N LEU A 7 -3.58 -16.47 -8.13
CA LEU A 7 -2.16 -16.14 -8.04
C LEU A 7 -1.43 -17.34 -7.48
N THR A 8 -0.20 -17.54 -7.94
CA THR A 8 0.77 -18.41 -7.28
C THR A 8 1.34 -17.71 -6.03
N GLU A 9 2.06 -18.47 -5.19
CA GLU A 9 2.76 -17.91 -4.03
C GLU A 9 3.80 -16.85 -4.48
N ASP A 10 4.63 -17.17 -5.49
CA ASP A 10 5.63 -16.27 -6.07
C ASP A 10 5.01 -14.97 -6.62
N GLU A 11 3.92 -15.06 -7.39
CA GLU A 11 3.21 -13.86 -7.85
C GLU A 11 2.62 -13.03 -6.70
N THR A 12 2.22 -13.70 -5.61
CA THR A 12 1.69 -13.02 -4.43
C THR A 12 2.81 -12.29 -3.67
N GLU A 13 4.00 -12.89 -3.54
CA GLU A 13 5.19 -12.26 -2.98
C GLU A 13 5.63 -11.04 -3.80
N ILE A 14 5.65 -11.15 -5.13
CA ILE A 14 5.95 -10.01 -6.03
C ILE A 14 4.98 -8.84 -5.78
N LEU A 15 3.69 -9.13 -5.58
CA LEU A 15 2.70 -8.09 -5.26
C LEU A 15 2.93 -7.48 -3.87
N ILE A 16 3.27 -8.28 -2.87
CA ILE A 16 3.57 -7.81 -1.51
C ILE A 16 4.76 -6.84 -1.55
N ASP A 17 5.85 -7.20 -2.23
CA ASP A 17 7.04 -6.36 -2.38
C ASP A 17 6.72 -5.05 -3.10
N ALA A 18 5.97 -5.11 -4.20
CA ALA A 18 5.56 -3.93 -4.94
C ALA A 18 4.68 -2.98 -4.10
N LEU A 19 3.76 -3.55 -3.31
CA LEU A 19 2.90 -2.78 -2.41
C LEU A 19 3.70 -2.17 -1.25
N GLU A 20 4.73 -2.84 -0.75
CA GLU A 20 5.61 -2.28 0.28
C GLU A 20 6.33 -1.03 -0.23
N ALA A 21 6.98 -1.12 -1.39
CA ALA A 21 7.69 0.00 -2.00
C ALA A 21 6.74 1.18 -2.31
N ASP A 22 5.54 0.90 -2.83
CA ASP A 22 4.54 1.94 -3.12
C ASP A 22 4.03 2.62 -1.84
N MET A 23 3.77 1.83 -0.78
CA MET A 23 3.38 2.35 0.54
C MET A 23 4.45 3.27 1.11
N GLU A 24 5.72 2.88 1.06
CA GLU A 24 6.84 3.72 1.53
C GLU A 24 6.89 5.05 0.78
N GLY A 25 6.68 5.04 -0.54
CA GLY A 25 6.59 6.25 -1.36
C GLY A 25 5.46 7.19 -0.95
N TYR A 26 4.28 6.66 -0.62
CA TYR A 26 3.17 7.47 -0.10
C TYR A 26 3.44 8.03 1.30
N LEU A 27 4.09 7.26 2.18
CA LEU A 27 4.48 7.73 3.51
C LEU A 27 5.51 8.87 3.43
N GLU A 28 6.47 8.78 2.51
CA GLU A 28 7.42 9.86 2.23
C GLU A 28 6.70 11.10 1.70
N SER A 29 5.82 10.93 0.71
CA SER A 29 5.01 12.03 0.15
C SER A 29 4.15 12.72 1.23
N ALA A 30 3.54 11.95 2.14
CA ALA A 30 2.78 12.49 3.27
C ALA A 30 3.66 13.29 4.23
N LYS A 31 4.91 12.86 4.45
CA LYS A 31 5.89 13.56 5.28
C LYS A 31 6.32 14.89 4.64
N GLU A 32 6.57 14.90 3.34
CA GLU A 32 6.91 16.12 2.60
C GLU A 32 5.75 17.13 2.60
N ALA A 33 4.53 16.67 2.30
CA ALA A 33 3.32 17.48 2.33
C ALA A 33 3.10 18.11 3.72
N ARG A 34 3.39 17.36 4.79
CA ARG A 34 3.34 17.86 6.17
C ARG A 34 4.37 18.97 6.41
N GLY A 35 5.59 18.81 5.90
CA GLY A 35 6.63 19.85 5.95
C GLY A 35 6.22 21.14 5.24
N ASN A 36 5.43 21.02 4.18
CA ASN A 36 4.89 22.15 3.39
C ASN A 36 3.56 22.71 3.94
N ASN A 37 3.06 22.19 5.07
CA ASN A 37 1.76 22.54 5.64
C ASN A 37 0.57 22.33 4.68
N ASN A 38 0.73 21.43 3.68
CA ASN A 38 -0.34 21.06 2.75
C ASN A 38 -1.19 19.94 3.33
N ARG A 39 -2.26 20.32 4.05
CA ARG A 39 -3.10 19.37 4.80
C ARG A 39 -3.93 18.45 3.90
N GLU A 40 -4.29 18.90 2.70
CA GLU A 40 -5.06 18.08 1.77
C GLU A 40 -4.20 16.92 1.26
N ASP A 41 -2.99 17.22 0.81
CA ASP A 41 -2.04 16.20 0.34
C ASP A 41 -1.63 15.23 1.46
N VAL A 42 -1.41 15.73 2.68
CA VAL A 42 -1.15 14.84 3.84
C VAL A 42 -2.27 13.81 4.00
N LYS A 43 -3.52 14.25 3.91
CA LYS A 43 -4.67 13.36 4.03
C LYS A 43 -4.69 12.35 2.88
N THR A 44 -4.57 12.82 1.63
CA THR A 44 -4.60 11.96 0.44
C THR A 44 -3.52 10.88 0.47
N PHE A 45 -2.28 11.24 0.77
CA PHE A 45 -1.18 10.28 0.81
C PHE A 45 -1.28 9.31 1.99
N THR A 46 -1.76 9.78 3.15
CA THR A 46 -2.00 8.89 4.30
C THR A 46 -3.09 7.84 3.98
N GLU A 47 -4.21 8.27 3.38
CA GLU A 47 -5.29 7.37 2.98
C GLU A 47 -4.85 6.36 1.92
N ALA A 48 -3.95 6.75 1.01
CA ALA A 48 -3.36 5.83 0.04
C ALA A 48 -2.50 4.76 0.71
N ALA A 49 -1.59 5.17 1.61
CA ALA A 49 -0.74 4.25 2.35
C ALA A 49 -1.55 3.24 3.20
N GLU A 50 -2.60 3.71 3.88
CA GLU A 50 -3.49 2.83 4.67
C GLU A 50 -4.21 1.78 3.81
N ARG A 51 -4.66 2.17 2.61
CA ARG A 51 -5.32 1.24 1.68
C ARG A 51 -4.36 0.20 1.14
N ILE A 52 -3.12 0.59 0.85
CA ILE A 52 -2.06 -0.32 0.42
C ILE A 52 -1.71 -1.29 1.55
N GLN A 53 -1.52 -0.79 2.77
CA GLN A 53 -1.26 -1.62 3.95
C GLN A 53 -2.38 -2.66 4.15
N ALA A 54 -3.64 -2.26 4.03
CA ALA A 54 -4.77 -3.16 4.17
C ALA A 54 -4.81 -4.24 3.06
N LEU A 55 -4.38 -3.94 1.84
CA LEU A 55 -4.27 -4.92 0.77
C LEU A 55 -3.08 -5.86 1.00
N LYS A 56 -1.90 -5.32 1.32
CA LYS A 56 -0.69 -6.07 1.62
C LYS A 56 -0.94 -7.10 2.74
N ALA A 57 -1.52 -6.66 3.86
CA ALA A 57 -1.85 -7.54 4.99
C ALA A 57 -2.79 -8.69 4.59
N ARG A 58 -3.70 -8.47 3.63
CA ARG A 58 -4.57 -9.52 3.12
C ARG A 58 -3.81 -10.53 2.26
N LEU A 59 -2.78 -10.10 1.53
CA LEU A 59 -1.93 -10.99 0.73
C LEU A 59 -0.98 -11.78 1.64
N GLU A 60 -0.34 -11.13 2.62
CA GLU A 60 0.52 -11.78 3.63
C GLU A 60 -0.25 -12.89 4.37
N ALA A 61 -1.50 -12.60 4.77
CA ALA A 61 -2.37 -13.59 5.41
C ALA A 61 -2.72 -14.80 4.53
N LEU A 62 -2.71 -14.66 3.19
CA LEU A 62 -2.92 -15.79 2.27
C LEU A 62 -1.69 -16.71 2.20
N LEU A 63 -0.50 -16.17 2.47
CA LEU A 63 0.76 -16.92 2.57
C LEU A 63 1.02 -17.48 3.98
N GLY A 64 0.22 -17.07 4.98
CA GLY A 64 0.39 -17.46 6.38
C GLY A 64 1.51 -16.69 7.10
N GLN A 65 1.78 -15.46 6.64
CA GLN A 65 2.77 -14.53 7.19
C GLN A 65 2.10 -13.46 8.06
#